data_AF-A0A3D2SS04-F1
#
_entry.id   AF-A0A3D2SS04-F1
#
_cell.length_a   1.000
_cell.length_b   1.000
_cell.length_c   1.000
_cell.angle_alpha   90.00
_cell.angle_beta   90.00
_cell.angle_gamma   90.00
#
_symmetry.space_group_name_H-M   'P 1'
#
loop_
_entity.id
_entity.type
_entity.pdbx_description
1 polymer ?
#
loop_
_entity_poly.entity_id
_entity_poly.type
_entity_poly.pdbx_seq_one_letter_code
_entity_poly.pdbx_strand_id
1 'polypeptide(L)'
;LNGQSLQADQYQLDSEQLVIANVPDDVILNTQVIIHPESNTQLEGLYKAGDLFVTQNEPEGFRKITFYPDRPDVLAEFTTRVEADKKYPVLLANGNLLETGEVGENRHFAIWQDPTKKPSYLFACVIGDLAV
;
A
#
# COMPACT_ATOMS: atom_id res chain seq x y z
N LEU A 1 -0.66 15.56 -7.75
CA LEU A 1 0.70 16.04 -8.04
C LEU A 1 0.91 17.38 -7.33
N ASN A 2 1.83 17.47 -6.36
CA ASN A 2 2.11 18.70 -5.61
C ASN A 2 0.85 19.38 -5.05
N GLY A 3 -0.07 18.58 -4.49
CA GLY A 3 -1.35 19.06 -3.95
C GLY A 3 -2.43 19.39 -5.00
N GLN A 4 -2.15 19.26 -6.30
CA GLN A 4 -3.11 19.50 -7.38
C GLN A 4 -3.58 18.20 -8.02
N SER A 5 -4.88 18.11 -8.32
CA SER A 5 -5.48 17.00 -9.09
C SER A 5 -5.15 17.15 -10.57
N LEU A 6 -4.71 16.05 -11.19
CA LEU A 6 -4.44 16.01 -12.63
C LEU A 6 -5.73 15.70 -13.40
N GLN A 7 -5.91 16.39 -14.53
CA GLN A 7 -6.93 16.10 -15.52
C GLN A 7 -6.51 14.91 -16.40
N ALA A 8 -7.48 14.28 -17.07
CA ALA A 8 -7.25 13.06 -17.86
C ALA A 8 -6.29 13.24 -19.05
N ASP A 9 -6.08 14.46 -19.52
CA ASP A 9 -5.12 14.82 -20.57
C ASP A 9 -3.71 15.11 -20.05
N GLN A 10 -3.52 15.16 -18.73
CA GLN A 10 -2.25 15.46 -18.07
C GLN A 10 -1.48 14.20 -17.66
N TYR A 11 -2.05 13.02 -17.86
CA TYR A 11 -1.40 11.74 -17.65
C TYR A 11 -1.87 10.72 -18.68
N GLN A 12 -1.06 9.69 -18.90
CA GLN A 12 -1.44 8.51 -19.67
C GLN A 12 -1.55 7.34 -18.71
N LEU A 13 -2.66 6.63 -18.77
CA LEU A 13 -2.90 5.45 -17.98
C LEU A 13 -3.28 4.32 -18.93
N ASP A 14 -2.49 3.25 -18.92
CA ASP A 14 -2.79 2.02 -19.63
C ASP A 14 -2.94 0.85 -18.64
N SER A 15 -2.97 -0.39 -19.16
CA SER A 15 -3.14 -1.59 -18.33
C SER A 15 -1.95 -1.90 -17.40
N GLU A 16 -0.79 -1.30 -17.64
CA GLU A 16 0.46 -1.63 -16.95
C GLU A 16 1.08 -0.43 -16.22
N GLN A 17 0.89 0.79 -16.71
CA GLN A 17 1.62 1.96 -16.22
C GLN A 17 0.76 3.23 -16.15
N LEU A 18 1.15 4.09 -15.20
CA LEU A 18 0.74 5.48 -15.09
C LEU A 18 1.93 6.37 -15.48
N VAL A 19 1.80 7.15 -16.55
CA VAL A 19 2.84 8.05 -17.06
C VAL A 19 2.40 9.50 -16.87
N ILE A 20 3.20 10.28 -16.16
CA ILE A 20 3.02 11.73 -15.98
C ILE A 20 4.24 12.41 -16.59
N ALA A 21 4.06 13.09 -17.73
CA ALA A 21 5.14 13.75 -18.45
C ALA A 21 5.41 15.16 -17.91
N ASN A 22 6.59 15.71 -18.21
CA ASN A 22 6.97 17.10 -17.92
C ASN A 22 6.84 17.49 -16.43
N VAL A 23 7.14 16.56 -15.53
CA VAL A 23 7.18 16.84 -14.10
C VAL A 23 8.46 17.61 -13.71
N PRO A 24 8.43 18.43 -12.64
CA PRO A 24 9.64 19.00 -12.05
C PRO A 24 10.59 17.92 -11.49
N ASP A 25 11.82 18.31 -11.17
CA ASP A 25 12.82 17.41 -10.56
C ASP A 25 12.35 16.86 -9.20
N ASP A 26 11.65 17.67 -8.41
CA ASP A 26 11.06 17.29 -7.11
C ASP A 26 9.53 17.27 -7.18
N VAL A 27 8.94 16.16 -6.73
CA VAL A 27 7.50 15.90 -6.83
C VAL A 27 6.97 15.19 -5.59
N ILE A 28 5.78 15.62 -5.15
CA ILE A 28 4.89 14.83 -4.28
C ILE A 28 3.77 14.26 -5.14
N LEU A 29 3.74 12.93 -5.25
CA LEU A 29 2.67 12.21 -5.95
C LEU A 29 1.74 11.53 -4.94
N ASN A 30 0.45 11.80 -5.07
CA ASN A 30 -0.61 11.11 -4.32
C ASN A 30 -1.48 10.37 -5.32
N THR A 31 -1.65 9.08 -5.11
CA THR A 31 -2.55 8.22 -5.89
C THR A 31 -3.61 7.63 -4.96
N GLN A 32 -4.81 7.43 -5.49
CA GLN A 32 -5.87 6.68 -4.84
C GLN A 32 -6.30 5.58 -5.79
N VAL A 33 -6.27 4.35 -5.32
CA VAL A 33 -6.60 3.16 -6.11
C VAL A 33 -7.58 2.28 -5.35
N ILE A 34 -8.32 1.47 -6.09
CA ILE A 34 -9.21 0.43 -5.55
C ILE A 34 -8.70 -0.89 -6.11
N ILE A 35 -8.49 -1.86 -5.23
CA ILE A 35 -8.05 -3.22 -5.55
C ILE A 35 -9.00 -4.23 -4.90
N HIS A 36 -8.97 -5.48 -5.38
CA HIS A 36 -9.88 -6.56 -4.94
C HIS A 36 -9.14 -7.79 -4.39
N PRO A 37 -8.50 -7.69 -3.21
CA PRO A 37 -7.69 -8.78 -2.64
C PRO A 37 -8.47 -10.08 -2.40
N GLU A 38 -9.78 -9.97 -2.18
CA GLU A 38 -10.71 -11.11 -2.00
C GLU A 38 -10.83 -12.00 -3.23
N SER A 39 -10.54 -11.45 -4.42
CA SER A 39 -10.58 -12.15 -5.70
C SER A 39 -9.19 -12.44 -6.28
N ASN A 40 -8.13 -12.05 -5.57
CA ASN A 40 -6.76 -12.20 -6.05
C ASN A 40 -6.26 -13.64 -5.89
N THR A 41 -6.40 -14.44 -6.94
CA THR A 41 -5.95 -15.85 -6.98
C THR A 41 -4.47 -16.01 -7.34
N GLN A 42 -3.77 -14.92 -7.69
CA GLN A 42 -2.35 -14.98 -8.06
C GLN A 42 -1.44 -15.03 -6.83
N LEU A 43 -1.97 -14.68 -5.65
CA LEU A 43 -1.23 -14.67 -4.37
C LEU A 43 0.00 -13.74 -4.40
N GLU A 44 -0.12 -12.63 -5.15
CA GLU A 44 0.90 -11.58 -5.28
C GLU A 44 0.26 -10.21 -5.05
N GLY A 45 1.00 -9.25 -4.51
CA GLY A 45 0.46 -8.01 -3.99
C GLY A 45 -0.34 -8.27 -2.72
N LEU A 46 -1.45 -7.56 -2.50
CA LEU A 46 -2.38 -7.81 -1.41
C LEU A 46 -3.42 -8.86 -1.83
N TYR A 47 -3.57 -9.92 -1.05
CA TYR A 47 -4.54 -10.99 -1.31
C TYR A 47 -5.12 -11.55 -0.01
N LYS A 48 -6.24 -12.25 -0.13
CA LYS A 48 -6.90 -12.93 0.98
C LYS A 48 -6.44 -14.39 1.09
N ALA A 49 -5.93 -14.77 2.25
CA ALA A 49 -5.49 -16.12 2.59
C ALA A 49 -6.31 -16.64 3.79
N GLY A 50 -7.32 -17.48 3.53
CA GLY A 50 -8.31 -17.84 4.55
C GLY A 50 -9.07 -16.59 5.02
N ASP A 51 -9.04 -16.29 6.32
CA ASP A 51 -9.66 -15.09 6.88
C ASP A 51 -8.68 -13.91 7.05
N LEU A 52 -7.43 -14.06 6.61
CA LEU A 52 -6.39 -13.04 6.68
C LEU A 52 -6.24 -12.31 5.35
N PHE A 53 -5.88 -11.03 5.38
CA PHE A 53 -5.25 -10.36 4.25
C PHE A 53 -3.76 -10.26 4.51
N VAL A 54 -2.98 -10.65 3.51
CA VAL A 54 -1.53 -10.65 3.58
C VAL A 54 -0.96 -10.13 2.26
N THR A 55 0.30 -9.70 2.29
CA THR A 55 1.00 -9.25 1.10
C THR A 55 2.18 -10.14 0.73
N GLN A 56 2.36 -10.40 -0.56
CA GLN A 56 3.57 -10.97 -1.14
C GLN A 56 4.05 -10.06 -2.27
N ASN A 57 5.18 -9.37 -2.07
CA ASN A 57 5.64 -8.34 -3.01
C ASN A 57 6.90 -8.70 -3.80
N GLU A 58 7.62 -9.75 -3.43
CA GLU A 58 8.77 -10.21 -4.20
C GLU A 58 8.34 -11.13 -5.36
N PRO A 59 8.84 -10.90 -6.60
CA PRO A 59 9.78 -9.82 -6.99
C PRO A 59 9.11 -8.49 -7.37
N GLU A 60 7.87 -8.53 -7.87
CA GLU A 60 7.19 -7.38 -8.49
C GLU A 60 5.69 -7.33 -8.11
N GLY A 61 5.35 -7.73 -6.88
CA GLY A 61 3.96 -7.78 -6.42
C GLY A 61 3.43 -6.43 -5.94
N PHE A 62 4.30 -5.49 -5.54
CA PHE A 62 3.86 -4.22 -4.96
C PHE A 62 3.11 -3.34 -5.97
N ARG A 63 3.46 -3.41 -7.27
CA ARG A 63 2.72 -2.73 -8.35
C ARG A 63 1.26 -3.19 -8.49
N LYS A 64 0.90 -4.35 -7.95
CA LYS A 64 -0.50 -4.83 -7.88
C LYS A 64 -1.30 -4.20 -6.74
N ILE A 65 -0.63 -3.47 -5.85
CA ILE A 65 -1.26 -2.74 -4.73
C ILE A 65 -1.51 -1.27 -5.14
N THR A 66 -0.49 -0.61 -5.70
CA THR A 66 -0.57 0.79 -6.15
C THR A 66 0.47 1.08 -7.22
N PHE A 67 0.33 2.20 -7.93
CA PHE A 67 1.35 2.68 -8.85
C PHE A 67 2.61 3.08 -8.06
N TYR A 68 3.71 2.39 -8.36
CA TYR A 68 5.01 2.60 -7.72
C TYR A 68 6.12 2.21 -8.71
N PRO A 69 7.30 2.86 -8.67
CA PRO A 69 8.49 2.37 -9.36
C PRO A 69 8.98 1.07 -8.68
N ASP A 70 8.33 -0.03 -9.00
CA ASP A 70 8.49 -1.33 -8.35
C ASP A 70 9.74 -2.06 -8.86
N ARG A 71 10.90 -1.50 -8.49
CA ARG A 71 12.25 -1.94 -8.85
C ARG A 71 13.16 -1.88 -7.61
N PRO A 72 14.09 -2.83 -7.43
CA PRO A 72 14.81 -3.03 -6.17
C PRO A 72 15.84 -1.94 -5.82
N ASP A 73 16.22 -1.10 -6.78
CA ASP A 73 17.15 0.02 -6.59
C ASP A 73 16.45 1.33 -6.21
N VAL A 74 15.11 1.37 -6.21
CA VAL A 74 14.36 2.49 -5.64
C VAL A 74 14.05 2.19 -4.18
N LEU A 75 14.76 2.90 -3.29
CA LEU A 75 14.67 2.72 -1.85
C LEU A 75 13.93 3.89 -1.19
N ALA A 76 12.90 3.59 -0.42
CA ALA A 76 12.11 4.59 0.30
C ALA A 76 11.89 4.21 1.76
N GLU A 77 11.66 5.22 2.60
CA GLU A 77 11.11 5.07 3.94
C GLU A 77 9.58 4.93 3.82
N PHE A 78 8.97 4.06 4.62
CA PHE A 78 7.54 3.79 4.53
C PHE A 78 6.85 4.12 5.85
N THR A 79 5.82 4.95 5.77
CA THR A 79 4.83 5.13 6.84
C THR A 79 3.50 4.58 6.34
N THR A 80 2.97 3.58 7.03
CA THR A 80 1.81 2.80 6.60
C THR A 80 0.70 2.93 7.62
N ARG A 81 -0.41 3.54 7.23
CA ARG A 81 -1.66 3.48 7.98
C ARG A 81 -2.51 2.35 7.44
N VAL A 82 -2.83 1.40 8.32
CA VAL A 82 -3.76 0.30 8.03
C VAL A 82 -5.04 0.57 8.79
N GLU A 83 -6.18 0.49 8.11
CA GLU A 83 -7.49 0.72 8.71
C GLU A 83 -8.46 -0.36 8.25
N ALA A 84 -9.14 -0.99 9.20
CA ALA A 84 -10.04 -2.09 8.92
C ALA A 84 -11.21 -2.13 9.91
N ASP A 85 -12.18 -3.00 9.63
CA ASP A 85 -13.26 -3.34 10.56
C ASP A 85 -12.69 -4.05 11.81
N LYS A 86 -13.29 -3.80 12.98
CA LYS A 86 -12.87 -4.37 14.28
C LYS A 86 -12.86 -5.89 14.32
N LYS A 87 -13.54 -6.57 13.39
CA LYS A 87 -13.43 -8.03 13.21
C LYS A 87 -12.02 -8.49 12.83
N TYR A 88 -11.14 -7.59 12.39
CA TYR A 88 -9.73 -7.84 12.14
C TYR A 88 -8.88 -7.17 13.23
N PRO A 89 -8.79 -7.76 14.43
CA PRO A 89 -8.19 -7.10 15.59
C PRO A 89 -6.69 -6.80 15.42
N VAL A 90 -6.00 -7.50 14.51
CA VAL A 90 -4.57 -7.35 14.29
C VAL A 90 -4.30 -6.67 12.95
N LEU A 91 -3.66 -5.49 13.02
CA LEU A 91 -3.23 -4.68 11.88
C LEU A 91 -1.70 -4.48 11.95
N LEU A 92 -0.94 -5.17 11.11
CA LEU A 92 0.52 -5.11 11.09
C LEU A 92 1.03 -4.53 9.77
N ALA A 93 2.10 -3.76 9.84
CA ALA A 93 2.94 -3.40 8.71
C ALA A 93 4.41 -3.31 9.16
N ASN A 94 5.34 -3.05 8.23
CA ASN A 94 6.77 -2.95 8.59
C ASN A 94 7.05 -1.85 9.61
N GLY A 95 8.06 -2.10 10.46
CA GLY A 95 8.64 -1.09 11.35
C GLY A 95 8.00 -1.05 12.74
N ASN A 96 7.96 0.14 13.32
CA ASN A 96 7.48 0.35 14.69
C ASN A 96 6.05 0.92 14.68
N LEU A 97 5.22 0.45 15.61
CA LEU A 97 3.90 1.02 15.84
C LEU A 97 4.03 2.44 16.39
N LEU A 98 3.48 3.41 15.67
CA LEU A 98 3.46 4.81 16.08
C LEU A 98 2.17 5.19 16.79
N GLU A 99 1.04 4.77 16.24
CA GLU A 99 -0.28 5.21 16.69
C GLU A 99 -1.32 4.13 16.42
N THR A 100 -2.28 4.00 17.32
CA THR A 100 -3.52 3.23 17.11
C THR A 100 -4.70 4.08 17.49
N GLY A 101 -5.84 3.86 16.84
CA GLY A 101 -7.06 4.55 17.22
C GLY A 101 -8.31 3.99 16.57
N GLU A 102 -9.42 4.62 16.90
CA GLU A 102 -10.76 4.27 16.43
C GLU A 102 -11.13 5.12 15.21
N VAL A 103 -11.89 4.54 14.28
CA VAL A 103 -12.44 5.25 13.12
C VAL A 103 -13.95 5.00 13.04
N GLY A 104 -14.72 5.98 13.52
CA GLY A 104 -16.16 5.80 13.67
C GLY A 104 -16.49 4.70 14.69
N GLU A 105 -17.59 3.98 14.48
CA GLU A 105 -18.09 3.00 15.46
C GLU A 105 -17.43 1.61 15.33
N ASN A 106 -17.21 1.14 14.09
CA ASN A 106 -16.85 -0.27 13.81
C ASN A 106 -15.49 -0.47 13.13
N ARG A 107 -14.68 0.57 12.99
CA ARG A 107 -13.34 0.47 12.40
C ARG A 107 -12.30 0.99 13.37
N HIS A 108 -11.07 0.55 13.18
CA HIS A 108 -9.89 1.01 13.90
C HIS A 108 -8.71 1.12 12.93
N PHE A 109 -7.63 1.77 13.37
CA PHE A 109 -6.41 1.91 12.58
C PHE A 109 -5.16 1.67 13.41
N ALA A 110 -4.08 1.32 12.71
CA ALA A 110 -2.71 1.32 13.22
C ALA A 110 -1.79 2.03 12.20
N ILE A 111 -0.91 2.90 12.69
CA ILE A 111 0.12 3.58 11.89
C ILE A 111 1.47 2.99 12.26
N TRP A 112 2.18 2.51 11.24
CA TRP A 112 3.50 1.91 11.35
C TRP A 112 4.52 2.76 10.60
N GLN A 113 5.72 2.89 11.14
CA GLN A 113 6.83 3.56 10.46
C GLN A 113 8.06 2.69 10.45
N ASP A 114 8.58 2.47 9.24
CA ASP A 114 9.91 1.89 9.03
C ASP A 114 10.88 2.99 8.57
N PRO A 115 11.83 3.40 9.43
CA PRO A 115 12.80 4.44 9.12
C PRO A 115 13.91 3.95 8.18
N THR A 116 13.95 2.67 7.83
CA THR A 116 14.98 2.12 6.94
C THR A 116 14.53 2.27 5.49
N LYS A 117 15.39 2.87 4.66
CA LYS A 117 15.20 2.88 3.21
C LYS A 117 15.22 1.44 2.68
N LYS A 118 14.09 1.00 2.12
CA LYS A 118 13.93 -0.35 1.57
C LYS A 118 13.26 -0.31 0.19
N PRO A 119 13.48 -1.32 -0.65
CA PRO A 119 12.73 -1.49 -1.87
C PRO A 119 11.28 -1.94 -1.58
N SER A 120 10.38 -1.69 -2.52
CA SER A 120 8.94 -2.03 -2.42
C SER A 120 8.66 -3.51 -2.21
N TYR A 121 9.50 -4.41 -2.76
CA TYR A 121 9.32 -5.85 -2.59
C TYR A 121 9.44 -6.32 -1.13
N LEU A 122 10.06 -5.53 -0.25
CA LEU A 122 10.14 -5.79 1.21
C LEU A 122 8.97 -5.19 2.00
N PHE A 123 8.02 -4.52 1.33
CA PHE A 123 6.79 -4.09 1.98
C PHE A 123 6.01 -5.31 2.47
N ALA A 124 5.47 -5.24 3.68
CA ALA A 124 4.61 -6.26 4.25
C ALA A 124 3.44 -5.62 5.02
N CYS A 125 2.25 -6.18 4.84
CA CYS A 125 1.05 -5.83 5.59
C CYS A 125 0.25 -7.11 5.90
N VAL A 126 -0.27 -7.20 7.12
CA VAL A 126 -1.13 -8.30 7.58
C VAL A 126 -2.33 -7.73 8.31
N ILE A 127 -3.53 -8.16 7.91
CA ILE A 127 -4.81 -7.75 8.49
C ILE A 127 -5.59 -9.01 8.81
N GLY A 128 -5.97 -9.22 10.07
CA GLY A 128 -6.72 -10.40 10.42
C GLY A 128 -6.90 -10.64 11.92
N ASP A 129 -7.46 -11.80 12.24
CA ASP A 129 -7.43 -12.36 13.58
C ASP A 129 -6.33 -13.43 13.63
N LEU A 130 -5.16 -13.04 14.16
CA LEU A 130 -4.07 -13.96 14.39
C LEU A 130 -4.32 -14.62 15.74
N ALA A 131 -4.89 -15.82 15.74
CA ALA A 131 -5.03 -16.62 16.95
C ALA A 131 -3.66 -16.73 17.64
N VAL A 132 -3.58 -16.23 18.87
CA VAL A 132 -2.40 -16.33 19.75
C VAL A 132 -2.59 -17.49 20.70
#